data_AF-A0A9X3ELJ1-F1
#
_entry.id   AF-A0A9X3ELJ1-F1
#
_cell.length_a   1.000
_cell.length_b   1.000
_cell.length_c   1.000
_cell.angle_alpha   90.00
_cell.angle_beta   90.00
_cell.angle_gamma   90.00
#
_symmetry.space_group_name_H-M   'P 1'
#
loop_
_entity.id
_entity.type
_entity.pdbx_description
1 polymer ?
#
loop_
_entity_poly.entity_id
_entity_poly.type
_entity_poly.pdbx_seq_one_letter_code
_entity_poly.pdbx_strand_id
1 'polypeptide(L)'
;MAGRLGAPPALVTGLLVVLLAAAATVAAGRGGRAGRVTVAALFGLLVGLEASPPRAYAKLAALQWLFVALAPTGPRGPRWAARLLMLQLSAVYVFAALSKLVEGTGWWSGEAVVLVFRSARQGQHLLSAWLSLTPGPLAQMLAWSTIALELAIGFGLWFARTRKVAALALVLLHAGIAASMRVSLLFHALMLLHLLLFFGRRGDAD
;
A
#
# COMPACT_ATOMS: atom_id res chain seq x y z
N MET A 1 9.13 -26.43 -17.65
CA MET A 1 8.38 -25.39 -16.91
C MET A 1 8.34 -24.12 -17.74
N ALA A 2 7.22 -23.82 -18.40
CA ALA A 2 7.08 -22.58 -19.17
C ALA A 2 6.98 -21.40 -18.19
N GLY A 3 8.03 -20.57 -18.12
CA GLY A 3 8.02 -19.35 -17.34
C GLY A 3 6.92 -18.43 -17.88
N ARG A 4 5.89 -18.15 -17.07
CA ARG A 4 4.91 -17.11 -17.40
C ARG A 4 5.67 -15.79 -17.50
N LEU A 5 5.86 -15.30 -18.73
CA LEU A 5 6.34 -13.95 -19.00
C LEU A 5 5.33 -12.98 -18.39
N GLY A 6 5.71 -12.32 -17.30
CA GLY A 6 4.91 -11.24 -16.73
C GLY A 6 4.79 -10.08 -17.72
N ALA A 7 3.79 -9.21 -17.51
CA ALA A 7 3.66 -8.00 -18.31
C ALA A 7 4.95 -7.16 -18.27
N PRO A 8 5.31 -6.48 -19.38
CA PRO A 8 6.51 -5.62 -19.40
C PRO A 8 6.45 -4.56 -18.29
N PRO A 9 7.53 -4.32 -17.54
CA PRO A 9 7.54 -3.32 -16.46
C PRO A 9 7.09 -1.93 -16.91
N ALA A 10 7.50 -1.50 -18.12
CA ALA A 10 7.11 -0.21 -18.68
C ALA A 10 5.59 -0.06 -18.90
N LEU A 11 4.91 -1.15 -19.29
CA LEU A 11 3.45 -1.16 -19.44
C LEU A 11 2.76 -0.99 -18.10
N VAL A 12 3.22 -1.72 -17.08
CA VAL A 12 2.70 -1.64 -15.71
C VAL A 12 2.88 -0.23 -15.14
N THR A 13 4.07 0.36 -15.29
CA THR A 13 4.36 1.73 -14.85
C THR A 13 3.49 2.76 -15.56
N GLY A 14 3.32 2.65 -16.88
CA GLY A 14 2.46 3.56 -17.65
C GLY A 14 1.01 3.52 -17.18
N LEU A 15 0.44 2.32 -17.03
CA LEU A 15 -0.92 2.14 -16.52
C LEU A 15 -1.12 2.70 -15.11
N LEU A 16 -0.08 2.61 -14.26
CA LEU A 16 -0.11 3.15 -12.90
C LEU A 16 -0.09 4.67 -12.85
N VAL A 17 0.70 5.34 -13.69
CA VAL A 17 0.68 6.80 -13.81
C VAL A 17 -0.71 7.28 -14.23
N VAL A 18 -1.33 6.61 -15.21
CA VAL A 18 -2.69 6.95 -15.67
C VAL A 18 -3.72 6.71 -14.57
N LEU A 19 -3.62 5.60 -13.83
CA LEU A 19 -4.48 5.29 -12.70
C LEU A 19 -4.39 6.37 -11.61
N LEU A 20 -3.17 6.79 -11.23
CA LEU A 20 -2.95 7.82 -10.22
C LEU A 20 -3.51 9.19 -10.64
N ALA A 21 -3.31 9.57 -11.89
CA ALA A 21 -3.88 10.81 -12.45
C ALA A 21 -5.42 10.75 -12.44
N ALA A 22 -6.01 9.64 -12.88
CA ALA A 22 -7.45 9.44 -12.86
C ALA A 22 -8.01 9.43 -11.43
N ALA A 23 -7.33 8.80 -10.48
CA ALA A 23 -7.71 8.80 -9.07
C ALA A 23 -7.61 10.21 -8.46
N ALA A 24 -6.58 10.99 -8.79
CA ALA A 24 -6.42 12.36 -8.32
C ALA A 24 -7.54 13.28 -8.85
N THR A 25 -7.96 13.13 -10.10
CA THR A 25 -9.08 13.92 -10.64
C THR A 25 -10.41 13.56 -9.98
N VAL A 26 -10.66 12.27 -9.72
CA VAL A 26 -11.82 11.80 -8.94
C VAL A 26 -11.77 12.33 -7.50
N ALA A 27 -10.61 12.26 -6.83
CA ALA A 27 -10.42 12.73 -5.47
C ALA A 27 -10.61 14.25 -5.33
N ALA A 28 -10.23 15.02 -6.35
CA ALA A 28 -10.47 16.46 -6.43
C ALA A 28 -11.95 16.82 -6.70
N GLY A 29 -12.85 15.83 -6.79
CA GLY A 29 -14.26 16.03 -7.11
C GLY A 29 -14.53 16.37 -8.58
N ARG A 30 -13.51 16.28 -9.44
CA ARG A 30 -13.60 16.61 -10.88
C ARG A 30 -13.93 15.38 -11.74
N GLY A 31 -13.72 14.17 -11.22
CA GLY A 31 -14.05 12.93 -11.90
C GLY A 31 -15.48 12.48 -11.61
N GLY A 32 -16.38 12.63 -12.58
CA GLY A 32 -17.74 12.10 -12.53
C GLY A 32 -17.79 10.56 -12.55
N ARG A 33 -18.95 9.98 -12.88
CA ARG A 33 -19.13 8.52 -12.98
C ARG A 33 -18.11 7.85 -13.92
N ALA A 34 -17.81 8.50 -15.04
CA ALA A 34 -16.81 8.03 -16.02
C ALA A 34 -15.41 7.91 -15.40
N GLY A 35 -14.95 8.91 -14.64
CA GLY A 35 -13.63 8.87 -13.98
C GLY A 35 -13.50 7.70 -12.99
N ARG A 36 -14.57 7.41 -12.24
CA ARG A 36 -14.61 6.25 -11.33
C ARG A 36 -14.54 4.91 -12.06
N VAL A 37 -15.22 4.79 -13.21
CA VAL A 37 -15.18 3.59 -14.05
C VAL A 37 -13.79 3.41 -14.68
N THR A 38 -13.18 4.48 -15.16
CA THR A 38 -11.80 4.46 -15.70
C THR A 38 -10.79 4.02 -14.66
N VAL A 39 -10.88 4.54 -13.43
CA VAL A 39 -10.06 4.10 -12.29
C VAL A 39 -10.26 2.59 -12.05
N ALA A 40 -11.51 2.12 -11.98
CA ALA A 40 -11.81 0.70 -11.74
C ALA A 40 -11.29 -0.22 -12.87
N ALA A 41 -11.41 0.21 -14.13
CA ALA A 41 -10.96 -0.56 -15.29
C ALA A 41 -9.43 -0.67 -15.38
N LEU A 42 -8.72 0.47 -15.24
CA LEU A 42 -7.25 0.50 -15.21
C LEU A 42 -6.71 -0.34 -14.05
N PHE A 43 -7.38 -0.23 -12.91
CA PHE A 43 -7.06 -0.99 -11.73
C PHE A 43 -7.26 -2.51 -11.93
N GLY A 44 -8.40 -2.93 -12.48
CA GLY A 44 -8.67 -4.35 -12.78
C GLY A 44 -7.69 -4.94 -13.80
N LEU A 45 -7.30 -4.16 -14.81
CA LEU A 45 -6.29 -4.55 -15.80
C LEU A 45 -4.92 -4.80 -15.13
N LEU A 46 -4.47 -3.89 -14.26
CA LEU A 46 -3.22 -4.05 -13.52
C LEU A 46 -3.21 -5.30 -12.64
N VAL A 47 -4.34 -5.63 -12.00
CA VAL A 47 -4.51 -6.85 -11.19
C VAL A 47 -4.42 -8.13 -12.03
N GLY A 48 -5.02 -8.13 -13.23
CA GLY A 48 -4.96 -9.29 -14.14
C GLY A 48 -3.55 -9.62 -14.62
N LEU A 49 -2.67 -8.62 -14.68
CA LEU A 49 -1.31 -8.75 -15.20
C LEU A 49 -0.29 -9.26 -14.17
N GLU A 50 -0.59 -9.21 -12.86
CA GLU A 50 0.45 -9.40 -11.85
C GLU A 50 0.39 -10.72 -11.07
N ALA A 51 1.57 -11.35 -10.99
CA ALA A 51 1.75 -12.67 -10.46
C ALA A 51 2.85 -12.72 -9.35
N SER A 52 2.56 -12.41 -8.06
CA SER A 52 3.35 -12.81 -6.84
C SER A 52 2.48 -13.14 -5.58
N PRO A 53 2.93 -13.61 -4.39
CA PRO A 53 2.09 -13.76 -3.17
C PRO A 53 1.37 -12.49 -2.66
N PRO A 54 1.90 -11.27 -2.88
CA PRO A 54 1.11 -10.05 -2.91
C PRO A 54 -0.19 -10.14 -3.74
N ARG A 55 -0.30 -11.07 -4.70
CA ARG A 55 -1.53 -11.46 -5.43
C ARG A 55 -2.68 -11.77 -4.49
N ALA A 56 -2.47 -12.46 -3.37
CA ALA A 56 -3.59 -12.87 -2.53
C ALA A 56 -4.27 -11.64 -1.90
N TYR A 57 -3.45 -10.76 -1.34
CA TYR A 57 -3.93 -9.49 -0.81
C TYR A 57 -4.43 -8.55 -1.92
N ALA A 58 -3.72 -8.48 -3.06
CA ALA A 58 -4.13 -7.64 -4.18
C ALA A 58 -5.45 -8.09 -4.82
N LYS A 59 -5.69 -9.41 -4.93
CA LYS A 59 -6.96 -9.98 -5.38
C LYS A 59 -8.08 -9.70 -4.38
N LEU A 60 -7.82 -9.85 -3.08
CA LEU A 60 -8.79 -9.53 -2.03
C LEU A 60 -9.16 -8.05 -2.06
N ALA A 61 -8.15 -7.16 -2.07
CA ALA A 61 -8.33 -5.72 -2.19
C ALA A 61 -9.06 -5.35 -3.49
N ALA A 62 -8.78 -6.04 -4.59
CA ALA A 62 -9.46 -5.80 -5.85
C ALA A 62 -10.94 -6.15 -5.82
N LEU A 63 -11.29 -7.31 -5.25
CA LEU A 63 -12.68 -7.69 -5.03
C LEU A 63 -13.39 -6.66 -4.12
N GLN A 64 -12.70 -6.18 -3.09
CA GLN A 64 -13.23 -5.18 -2.18
C GLN A 64 -13.53 -3.84 -2.88
N TRP A 65 -12.58 -3.35 -3.67
CA TRP A 65 -12.79 -2.11 -4.44
C TRP A 65 -13.83 -2.26 -5.55
N LEU A 66 -13.94 -3.44 -6.16
CA LEU A 66 -15.03 -3.75 -7.09
C LEU A 66 -16.38 -3.69 -6.36
N PHE A 67 -16.52 -4.34 -5.19
CA PHE A 67 -17.75 -4.29 -4.42
C PHE A 67 -18.08 -2.87 -3.94
N VAL A 68 -17.08 -2.06 -3.57
CA VAL A 68 -17.29 -0.65 -3.22
C VAL A 68 -17.75 0.17 -4.43
N ALA A 69 -17.18 -0.08 -5.62
CA ALA A 69 -17.57 0.62 -6.84
C ALA A 69 -18.98 0.23 -7.32
N LEU A 70 -19.37 -1.03 -7.11
CA LEU A 70 -20.70 -1.55 -7.42
C LEU A 70 -21.74 -1.23 -6.34
N ALA A 71 -21.31 -0.83 -5.14
CA ALA A 71 -22.22 -0.48 -4.06
C ALA A 71 -23.11 0.70 -4.46
N PRO A 72 -24.42 0.68 -4.14
CA PRO A 72 -25.33 1.77 -4.46
C PRO A 72 -24.81 3.12 -3.96
N THR A 73 -24.53 4.04 -4.89
CA THR A 73 -24.09 5.39 -4.55
C THR A 73 -25.30 6.24 -4.16
N GLY A 74 -25.44 6.54 -2.87
CA GLY A 74 -26.44 7.44 -2.32
C GLY A 74 -26.14 7.77 -0.85
N PRO A 75 -26.86 8.70 -0.22
CA PRO A 75 -26.65 9.08 1.19
C PRO A 75 -26.81 7.93 2.20
N ARG A 76 -27.25 6.74 1.73
CA ARG A 76 -27.47 5.51 2.52
C ARG A 76 -26.53 4.36 2.17
N GLY A 77 -25.48 4.56 1.37
CA GLY A 77 -24.49 3.51 1.13
C GLY A 77 -23.89 3.05 2.46
N PRO A 78 -23.87 1.74 2.78
CA PRO A 78 -23.56 1.26 4.11
C PRO A 78 -22.20 1.75 4.62
N ARG A 79 -22.22 2.66 5.60
CA ARG A 79 -21.00 3.22 6.23
C ARG A 79 -20.12 2.12 6.85
N TRP A 80 -20.71 0.99 7.23
CA TRP A 80 -20.01 -0.16 7.79
C TRP A 80 -19.03 -0.80 6.81
N ALA A 81 -19.36 -0.86 5.51
CA ALA A 81 -18.47 -1.48 4.52
C ALA A 81 -17.14 -0.72 4.40
N ALA A 82 -17.20 0.62 4.37
CA ALA A 82 -15.99 1.45 4.39
C ALA A 82 -15.21 1.29 5.70
N ARG A 83 -15.91 1.26 6.85
CA ARG A 83 -15.28 1.04 8.17
C ARG A 83 -14.60 -0.33 8.27
N LEU A 84 -15.15 -1.38 7.66
CA LEU A 84 -14.51 -2.70 7.62
C LEU A 84 -13.23 -2.67 6.77
N LEU A 85 -13.23 -1.97 5.64
CA LEU A 85 -12.01 -1.82 4.83
C LEU A 85 -10.95 -0.97 5.55
N MET A 86 -11.37 0.09 6.26
CA MET A 86 -10.48 0.86 7.13
C MET A 86 -9.89 -0.02 8.24
N LEU A 87 -10.71 -0.85 8.88
CA LEU A 87 -10.29 -1.80 9.91
C LEU A 87 -9.33 -2.85 9.36
N GLN A 88 -9.60 -3.40 8.18
CA GLN A 88 -8.71 -4.34 7.53
C GLN A 88 -7.35 -3.72 7.24
N LEU A 89 -7.31 -2.51 6.66
CA LEU A 89 -6.05 -1.80 6.42
C LEU A 89 -5.27 -1.64 7.73
N SER A 90 -5.98 -1.21 8.78
CA SER A 90 -5.40 -1.01 10.11
C SER A 90 -4.84 -2.31 10.68
N ALA A 91 -5.61 -3.40 10.60
CA ALA A 91 -5.21 -4.71 11.07
C ALA A 91 -3.98 -5.25 10.33
N VAL A 92 -3.88 -5.03 9.01
CA VAL A 92 -2.69 -5.40 8.23
C VAL A 92 -1.43 -4.73 8.76
N TYR A 93 -1.49 -3.42 9.04
CA TYR A 93 -0.33 -2.69 9.56
C TYR A 93 0.00 -3.03 11.01
N VAL A 94 -1.02 -3.18 11.87
CA VAL A 94 -0.81 -3.61 13.26
C VAL A 94 -0.21 -5.01 13.29
N PHE A 95 -0.74 -5.95 12.51
CA PHE A 95 -0.20 -7.31 12.42
C PHE A 95 1.22 -7.31 11.87
N ALA A 96 1.51 -6.53 10.83
CA ALA A 96 2.85 -6.41 10.27
C ALA A 96 3.87 -5.88 11.29
N ALA A 97 3.48 -4.94 12.15
CA ALA A 97 4.33 -4.45 13.23
C ALA A 97 4.51 -5.49 14.35
N LEU A 98 3.42 -6.13 14.77
CA LEU A 98 3.43 -7.13 15.83
C LEU A 98 4.24 -8.37 15.43
N SER A 99 4.16 -8.83 14.18
CA SER A 99 4.96 -9.96 13.71
C SER A 99 6.46 -9.65 13.83
N LYS A 100 6.87 -8.42 13.52
CA LYS A 100 8.28 -7.98 13.68
C LYS A 100 8.70 -7.86 15.14
N LEU A 101 7.80 -7.38 16.00
CA LEU A 101 8.06 -7.24 17.43
C LEU A 101 8.16 -8.61 18.13
N VAL A 102 7.29 -9.56 17.76
CA VAL A 102 7.17 -10.88 18.40
C VAL A 102 8.18 -11.89 17.84
N GLU A 103 8.44 -11.90 16.53
CA GLU A 103 9.42 -12.81 15.90
C GLU A 103 10.88 -12.37 16.15
N GLY A 104 11.07 -11.13 16.64
CA GLY A 104 11.98 -10.79 17.74
C GLY A 104 13.50 -10.75 17.54
N THR A 105 14.11 -11.55 16.67
CA THR A 105 15.59 -11.64 16.66
C THR A 105 16.25 -10.70 15.64
N GLY A 106 15.82 -10.71 14.39
CA GLY A 106 16.44 -9.89 13.34
C GLY A 106 15.93 -8.46 13.24
N TRP A 107 14.71 -8.18 13.71
CA TRP A 107 14.11 -6.84 13.59
C TRP A 107 14.62 -5.86 14.64
N TRP A 108 14.90 -6.33 15.86
CA TRP A 108 15.38 -5.46 16.94
C TRP A 108 16.84 -5.05 16.73
N SER A 109 17.66 -5.94 16.16
CA SER A 109 19.07 -5.70 15.81
C SER A 109 19.24 -5.02 14.44
N GLY A 110 18.20 -5.03 13.60
CA GLY A 110 18.26 -4.55 12.22
C GLY A 110 18.80 -5.56 11.20
N GLU A 111 19.21 -6.75 11.64
CA GLU A 111 19.68 -7.83 10.75
C GLU A 111 18.64 -8.22 9.69
N ALA A 112 17.34 -8.18 10.02
CA ALA A 112 16.26 -8.44 9.06
C ALA A 112 16.30 -7.46 7.88
N VAL A 113 16.58 -6.18 8.15
CA VAL A 113 16.69 -5.15 7.11
C VAL A 113 17.93 -5.40 6.26
N VAL A 114 19.07 -5.74 6.87
CA VAL A 114 20.30 -6.11 6.16
C VAL A 114 20.06 -7.31 5.24
N LEU A 115 19.38 -8.34 5.74
CA LEU A 115 19.05 -9.54 4.98
C LEU A 115 18.16 -9.21 3.77
N VAL A 116 17.15 -8.37 3.96
CA VAL A 116 16.29 -7.90 2.87
C VAL A 116 17.08 -7.10 1.84
N PHE A 117 17.95 -6.18 2.26
CA PHE A 117 18.79 -5.38 1.35
C PHE A 117 19.69 -6.26 0.49
N ARG A 118 20.24 -7.33 1.06
CA ARG A 118 21.15 -8.28 0.38
C ARG A 118 20.42 -9.37 -0.41
N SER A 119 19.13 -9.57 -0.19
CA SER A 119 18.36 -10.60 -0.90
C SER A 119 18.39 -10.38 -2.41
N ALA A 120 18.81 -11.38 -3.17
CA ALA A 120 18.76 -11.34 -4.64
C ALA A 120 17.31 -11.26 -5.18
N ARG A 121 16.34 -11.71 -4.39
CA ARG A 121 14.93 -11.78 -4.80
C ARG A 121 14.18 -10.48 -4.52
N GLN A 122 14.33 -9.93 -3.31
CA GLN A 122 13.60 -8.73 -2.88
C GLN A 122 14.48 -7.50 -2.76
N GLY A 123 15.77 -7.61 -2.49
CA GLY A 123 16.69 -6.49 -2.37
C GLY A 123 17.40 -6.17 -3.69
N GLN A 124 18.61 -5.63 -3.57
CA GLN A 124 19.48 -5.26 -4.69
C GLN A 124 18.69 -4.49 -5.77
N HIS A 125 17.94 -3.50 -5.31
CA HIS A 125 17.03 -2.69 -6.10
C HIS A 125 17.17 -1.23 -5.70
N LEU A 126 17.48 -0.39 -6.69
CA LEU A 126 17.68 1.05 -6.50
C LEU A 126 18.54 1.30 -5.25
N LEU A 127 17.98 1.86 -4.18
CA LEU A 127 18.71 2.21 -2.96
C LEU A 127 19.49 1.02 -2.37
N SER A 128 18.92 -0.19 -2.34
CA SER A 128 19.62 -1.35 -1.76
C SER A 128 20.70 -1.96 -2.66
N ALA A 129 20.74 -1.58 -3.95
CA ALA A 129 21.84 -1.92 -4.84
C ALA A 129 23.04 -0.98 -4.68
N TRP A 130 22.78 0.29 -4.35
CA TRP A 130 23.82 1.31 -4.17
C TRP A 130 24.31 1.40 -2.73
N LEU A 131 23.43 1.18 -1.75
CA LEU A 131 23.74 1.26 -0.33
C LEU A 131 24.04 -0.13 0.22
N SER A 132 25.32 -0.38 0.48
CA SER A 132 25.78 -1.59 1.15
C SER A 132 25.50 -1.49 2.66
N LEU A 133 24.28 -1.87 3.05
CA LEU A 133 23.88 -1.87 4.45
C LEU A 133 24.58 -3.02 5.20
N THR A 134 25.21 -2.68 6.32
CA THR A 134 25.85 -3.60 7.27
C THR A 134 25.08 -3.61 8.59
N PRO A 135 25.20 -4.67 9.41
CA PRO A 135 24.68 -4.65 10.77
C PRO A 135 25.23 -3.44 11.54
N GLY A 136 24.37 -2.78 12.32
CA GLY A 136 24.74 -1.59 13.07
C GLY A 136 23.59 -0.60 13.28
N PRO A 137 23.88 0.58 13.85
CA PRO A 137 22.85 1.54 14.27
C PRO A 137 21.92 2.00 13.15
N LEU A 138 22.44 2.15 11.92
CA LEU A 138 21.62 2.53 10.77
C LEU A 138 20.57 1.45 10.42
N ALA A 139 20.98 0.18 10.37
CA ALA A 139 20.07 -0.93 10.08
C ALA A 139 19.01 -1.08 11.18
N GLN A 140 19.43 -0.94 12.44
CA GLN A 140 18.52 -0.94 13.59
C GLN A 140 17.53 0.23 13.52
N MET A 141 18.00 1.44 13.23
CA MET A 141 17.15 2.62 13.08
C MET A 141 16.11 2.42 11.97
N LEU A 142 16.48 1.86 10.82
CA LEU A 142 15.55 1.58 9.73
C LEU A 142 14.50 0.52 10.12
N ALA A 143 14.90 -0.51 10.86
CA ALA A 143 13.99 -1.54 11.36
C ALA A 143 12.95 -0.96 12.32
N TRP A 144 13.40 -0.22 13.34
CA TRP A 144 12.51 0.44 14.29
C TRP A 144 11.64 1.52 13.63
N SER A 145 12.19 2.26 12.65
CA SER A 145 11.40 3.21 11.87
C SER A 145 10.28 2.52 11.09
N THR A 146 10.55 1.34 10.50
CA THR A 146 9.53 0.55 9.81
C THR A 146 8.40 0.17 10.76
N ILE A 147 8.74 -0.39 11.94
CA ILE A 147 7.76 -0.79 12.96
C ILE A 147 6.95 0.43 13.45
N ALA A 148 7.62 1.54 13.74
CA ALA A 148 6.98 2.76 14.21
C ALA A 148 6.00 3.34 13.17
N LEU A 149 6.39 3.35 11.89
CA LEU A 149 5.52 3.79 10.80
C LEU A 149 4.31 2.85 10.67
N GLU A 150 4.50 1.54 10.71
CA GLU A 150 3.40 0.56 10.65
C GLU A 150 2.39 0.78 11.78
N LEU A 151 2.84 0.95 13.03
CA LEU A 151 1.95 1.26 14.16
C LEU A 151 1.27 2.63 13.99
N ALA A 152 2.01 3.66 13.55
CA ALA A 152 1.45 4.99 13.31
C ALA A 152 0.35 4.97 12.25
N ILE A 153 0.48 4.13 11.21
CA ILE A 153 -0.55 3.95 10.19
C ILE A 153 -1.76 3.21 10.78
N GLY A 154 -1.52 2.08 11.45
CA GLY A 154 -2.56 1.21 12.00
C GLY A 154 -3.51 1.93 12.95
N PHE A 155 -2.98 2.82 13.81
CA PHE A 155 -3.79 3.55 14.79
C PHE A 155 -4.09 4.99 14.36
N GLY A 156 -3.12 5.68 13.76
CA GLY A 156 -3.20 7.13 13.52
C GLY A 156 -4.19 7.54 12.43
N LEU A 157 -4.59 6.64 11.54
CA LEU A 157 -5.58 6.98 10.50
C LEU A 157 -7.00 7.23 11.07
N TRP A 158 -7.32 6.67 12.25
CA TRP A 158 -8.66 6.77 12.84
C TRP A 158 -8.97 8.16 13.39
N PHE A 159 -8.00 8.82 14.01
CA PHE A 159 -8.23 10.09 14.69
C PHE A 159 -7.97 11.28 13.76
N ALA A 160 -8.90 12.24 13.71
CA ALA A 160 -8.82 13.40 12.81
C ALA A 160 -7.50 14.18 12.95
N ARG A 161 -6.98 14.31 14.18
CA ARG A 161 -5.75 15.03 14.50
C ARG A 161 -4.48 14.37 13.94
N THR A 162 -4.42 13.04 13.93
CA THR A 162 -3.23 12.28 13.50
C THR A 162 -3.35 11.74 12.08
N ARG A 163 -4.55 11.75 11.48
CA ARG A 163 -4.84 11.17 10.17
C ARG A 163 -3.91 11.62 9.05
N LYS A 164 -3.62 12.92 8.95
CA LYS A 164 -2.72 13.45 7.91
C LYS A 164 -1.28 12.95 8.09
N VAL A 165 -0.82 12.89 9.34
CA VAL A 165 0.51 12.39 9.70
C VAL A 165 0.61 10.89 9.41
N ALA A 166 -0.41 10.11 9.77
CA ALA A 166 -0.47 8.68 9.49
C ALA A 166 -0.57 8.37 7.98
N ALA A 167 -1.27 9.22 7.21
CA ALA A 167 -1.30 9.11 5.76
C ALA A 167 0.06 9.40 5.13
N LEU A 168 0.79 10.42 5.64
CA LEU A 168 2.16 10.68 5.22
C LEU A 168 3.08 9.51 5.58
N ALA A 169 2.95 8.94 6.77
CA ALA A 169 3.69 7.75 7.19
C ALA A 169 3.48 6.57 6.23
N LEU A 170 2.23 6.35 5.80
CA LEU A 170 1.92 5.33 4.79
C LEU A 170 2.63 5.61 3.46
N VAL A 171 2.59 6.84 2.96
CA VAL A 171 3.27 7.22 1.72
C VAL A 171 4.78 7.02 1.85
N LEU A 172 5.39 7.47 2.94
CA LEU A 172 6.83 7.35 3.17
C LEU A 172 7.28 5.89 3.31
N LEU A 173 6.50 5.07 4.02
CA LEU A 173 6.79 3.63 4.14
C LEU A 173 6.78 2.95 2.77
N HIS A 174 5.76 3.20 1.96
CA HIS A 174 5.66 2.64 0.61
C HIS A 174 6.72 3.17 -0.34
N ALA A 175 7.07 4.46 -0.24
CA ALA A 175 8.18 5.02 -1.01
C ALA A 175 9.52 4.38 -0.62
N GLY A 176 9.74 4.16 0.67
CA GLY A 176 10.93 3.46 1.17
C GLY A 176 11.03 2.02 0.68
N ILE A 177 9.91 1.28 0.70
CA ILE A 177 9.84 -0.09 0.14
C ILE A 177 10.10 -0.05 -1.37
N ALA A 178 9.42 0.82 -2.13
CA ALA A 178 9.62 0.93 -3.57
C ALA A 178 11.06 1.32 -3.94
N ALA A 179 11.72 2.14 -3.13
CA ALA A 179 13.10 2.57 -3.34
C ALA A 179 14.13 1.50 -2.94
N SER A 180 13.80 0.54 -2.08
CA SER A 180 14.78 -0.42 -1.54
C SER A 180 14.49 -1.88 -1.91
N MET A 181 13.26 -2.20 -2.32
CA MET A 181 12.82 -3.57 -2.55
C MET A 181 12.09 -3.74 -3.90
N ARG A 182 12.28 -4.92 -4.50
CA ARG A 182 11.55 -5.38 -5.69
C ARG A 182 10.15 -5.86 -5.29
N VAL A 183 9.27 -4.90 -5.04
CA VAL A 183 7.86 -5.17 -4.76
C VAL A 183 7.00 -4.62 -5.89
N SER A 184 5.99 -5.40 -6.24
CA SER A 184 4.86 -5.06 -7.11
C SER A 184 4.42 -3.59 -6.99
N LEU A 185 4.40 -2.83 -8.09
CA LEU A 185 3.92 -1.44 -8.06
C LEU A 185 2.41 -1.37 -7.76
N LEU A 186 1.65 -2.38 -8.20
CA LEU A 186 0.22 -2.52 -7.87
C LEU A 186 0.00 -2.67 -6.37
N PHE A 187 0.85 -3.40 -5.64
CA PHE A 187 0.76 -3.52 -4.18
C PHE A 187 0.84 -2.14 -3.53
N HIS A 188 1.81 -1.31 -3.91
CA HIS A 188 1.94 0.05 -3.39
C HIS A 188 0.69 0.89 -3.71
N ALA A 189 0.25 0.89 -4.97
CA ALA A 189 -0.92 1.65 -5.39
C ALA A 189 -2.19 1.23 -4.63
N LEU A 190 -2.37 -0.06 -4.39
CA LEU A 190 -3.49 -0.59 -3.60
C LEU A 190 -3.46 -0.11 -2.17
N MET A 191 -2.31 -0.20 -1.50
CA MET A 191 -2.20 0.24 -0.12
C MET A 191 -2.50 1.74 -0.01
N LEU A 192 -2.03 2.55 -0.96
CA LEU A 192 -2.29 3.99 -1.00
C LEU A 192 -3.73 4.35 -1.36
N LEU A 193 -4.39 3.57 -2.22
CA LEU A 193 -5.79 3.79 -2.61
C LEU A 193 -6.74 3.72 -1.41
N HIS A 194 -6.41 2.91 -0.39
CA HIS A 194 -7.20 2.82 0.84
C HIS A 194 -7.24 4.14 1.63
N LEU A 195 -6.32 5.09 1.41
CA LEU A 195 -6.42 6.43 2.02
C LEU A 195 -7.70 7.17 1.62
N LEU A 196 -8.25 6.90 0.43
CA LEU A 196 -9.51 7.50 0.01
C LEU A 196 -10.68 7.17 0.96
N LEU A 197 -10.62 6.05 1.68
CA LEU A 197 -11.62 5.70 2.68
C LEU A 197 -11.62 6.64 3.89
N PHE A 198 -10.47 7.23 4.21
CA PHE A 198 -10.27 8.10 5.38
C PHE A 198 -10.44 9.59 5.08
N PHE A 199 -10.35 9.99 3.81
CA PHE A 199 -10.47 11.40 3.38
C PHE A 199 -11.66 11.66 2.44
N GLY A 200 -12.20 10.64 1.77
CA GLY A 200 -13.22 10.78 0.73
C GLY A 200 -14.64 11.01 1.23
N ARG A 201 -14.90 11.02 2.55
CA ARG A 201 -16.24 11.20 3.11
C ARG A 201 -16.35 12.59 3.75
N ARG A 202 -16.93 13.55 3.00
CA ARG A 202 -17.44 14.81 3.59
C ARG A 202 -18.58 14.45 4.55
N GLY A 203 -18.41 14.75 5.84
CA GLY A 203 -19.42 14.52 6.89
C GLY A 203 -18.94 13.85 8.17
N ASP A 204 -17.63 13.65 8.36
CA ASP A 204 -17.05 13.16 9.62
C ASP A 204 -16.31 14.29 10.37
N ALA A 205 -16.77 15.53 10.18
CA ALA A 205 -16.34 16.71 10.92
C ALA A 205 -17.52 17.15 11.80
N ASP A 206 -17.87 16.30 12.75
CA ASP A 206 -18.64 16.63 13.95
C ASP A 206 -17.88 16.02 15.14
#